data_AF-A0A529S7U5-F1
#
_entry.id   AF-A0A529S7U5-F1
#
_cell.length_a   1.000
_cell.length_b   1.000
_cell.length_c   1.000
_cell.angle_alpha   90.00
_cell.angle_beta   90.00
_cell.angle_gamma   90.00
#
_symmetry.space_group_name_H-M   'P 1'
#
loop_
_entity.id
_entity.type
_entity.pdbx_description
1 polymer ?
#
loop_
_entity_poly.entity_id
_entity_poly.type
_entity_poly.pdbx_seq_one_letter_code
_entity_poly.pdbx_strand_id
1 'polypeptide(L)'
;MLAHSGNNPRDYFGFINPPVVHASTVLYPDAASMAGRNQKYTYGTRGTPTMDALTLAVDALEGSAGTIAVPSGLAAVTVPLLA
;
A
#
# COMPACT_ATOMS: atom_id res chain seq x y z
N MET A 1 2.31 -12.23 15.54
CA MET A 1 1.59 -11.42 14.53
C MET A 1 1.99 -9.96 14.58
N LEU A 2 1.61 -9.19 15.60
CA LEU A 2 1.82 -7.72 15.64
C LEU A 2 3.21 -7.20 15.26
N ALA A 3 4.30 -7.85 15.71
CA ALA A 3 5.66 -7.37 15.43
C ALA A 3 6.24 -7.77 14.05
N HIS A 4 5.56 -8.66 13.31
CA HIS A 4 6.11 -9.25 12.07
C HIS A 4 5.12 -9.25 10.89
N SER A 5 3.83 -8.96 11.13
CA SER A 5 2.80 -8.94 10.08
C SER A 5 3.00 -7.75 9.13
N GLY A 6 2.77 -7.97 7.84
CA GLY A 6 2.81 -6.92 6.81
C GLY A 6 4.21 -6.45 6.38
N ASN A 7 5.30 -7.02 6.93
CA ASN A 7 6.65 -6.68 6.50
C ASN A 7 7.50 -7.90 6.16
N ASN A 8 8.24 -7.81 5.05
CA ASN A 8 9.26 -8.75 4.64
C ASN A 8 10.57 -8.00 4.42
N PRO A 9 11.55 -8.08 5.35
CA PRO A 9 12.81 -7.35 5.26
C PRO A 9 13.60 -7.60 3.97
N ARG A 10 13.41 -8.75 3.31
CA ARG A 10 14.11 -9.07 2.06
C ARG A 10 13.64 -8.22 0.88
N ASP A 11 12.44 -7.68 0.95
CA ASP A 11 11.91 -6.79 -0.08
C ASP A 11 12.48 -5.37 0.04
N TYR A 12 13.12 -5.07 1.19
CA TYR A 12 13.66 -3.76 1.54
C TYR A 12 15.11 -3.84 2.03
N PHE A 13 15.99 -4.52 1.28
CA PHE A 13 17.44 -4.54 1.53
C PHE A 13 17.87 -4.98 2.95
N GLY A 14 17.05 -5.76 3.65
CA GLY A 14 17.32 -6.23 5.01
C GLY A 14 16.92 -5.27 6.13
N PHE A 15 16.26 -4.15 5.81
CA PHE A 15 15.71 -3.26 6.84
C PHE A 15 14.52 -3.92 7.54
N ILE A 16 14.56 -3.90 8.88
CA ILE A 16 13.59 -4.59 9.74
C ILE A 16 12.22 -3.93 9.69
N ASN A 17 12.15 -2.63 9.46
CA ASN A 17 10.92 -1.88 9.33
C ASN A 17 10.70 -1.52 7.86
N PRO A 18 9.45 -1.54 7.36
CA PRO A 18 9.17 -1.11 6.00
C PRO A 18 9.57 0.37 5.85
N PRO A 19 10.10 0.76 4.68
CA PRO A 19 10.52 2.14 4.46
C PRO A 19 9.33 3.10 4.44
N VAL A 20 9.59 4.35 4.82
CA VAL A 20 8.63 5.44 4.65
C VAL A 20 8.81 6.03 3.26
N VAL A 21 7.87 5.75 2.36
CA VAL A 21 7.92 6.17 0.96
C VAL A 21 6.96 7.34 0.76
N HIS A 22 7.52 8.55 0.73
CA HIS A 22 6.81 9.77 0.36
C HIS A 22 6.96 10.02 -1.14
N ALA A 23 5.92 9.71 -1.91
CA ALA A 23 5.90 9.96 -3.34
C ALA A 23 4.50 10.34 -3.80
N SER A 24 4.40 11.28 -4.74
CA SER A 24 3.20 11.54 -5.52
C SER A 24 3.31 10.85 -6.88
N THR A 25 4.37 11.12 -7.62
CA THR A 25 4.62 10.53 -8.95
C THR A 25 5.53 9.31 -8.85
N VAL A 26 5.19 8.24 -9.58
CA VAL A 26 6.03 7.05 -9.75
C VAL A 26 6.49 6.97 -11.19
N LEU A 27 7.81 6.80 -11.40
CA LEU A 27 8.37 6.65 -12.74
C LEU A 27 7.94 5.32 -13.35
N TYR A 28 7.65 5.35 -14.65
CA TYR A 28 7.55 4.15 -15.45
C TYR A 28 8.92 3.82 -16.06
N PRO A 29 9.24 2.53 -16.26
CA PRO A 29 10.50 2.14 -16.90
C PRO A 29 10.57 2.61 -18.36
N ASP A 30 9.43 2.67 -19.05
CA ASP A 30 9.33 3.03 -20.46
C ASP A 30 7.92 3.52 -20.84
N ALA A 31 7.80 4.11 -22.03
CA ALA A 31 6.54 4.69 -22.52
C ALA A 31 5.46 3.64 -22.82
N ALA A 32 5.82 2.42 -23.20
CA ALA A 32 4.84 1.36 -23.45
C ALA A 32 4.23 0.87 -22.14
N SER A 33 5.05 0.68 -21.10
CA SER A 33 4.61 0.38 -19.72
C SER A 33 3.70 1.48 -19.16
N MET A 34 4.01 2.75 -19.46
CA MET A 34 3.15 3.89 -19.11
C MET A 34 1.80 3.84 -19.82
N ALA A 35 1.80 3.63 -21.14
CA ALA A 35 0.58 3.55 -21.94
C ALA A 35 -0.33 2.38 -21.51
N GLY A 36 0.27 1.23 -21.20
CA GLY A 36 -0.42 0.05 -20.71
C GLY A 36 -0.82 0.10 -19.23
N ARG A 37 -0.36 1.11 -18.47
CA ARG A 37 -0.52 1.21 -17.00
C ARG A 37 -0.12 -0.08 -16.28
N ASN A 38 0.90 -0.76 -16.81
CA ASN A 38 1.27 -2.11 -16.42
C ASN A 38 2.36 -2.11 -15.32
N GLN A 39 2.10 -1.41 -14.22
CA GLN A 39 2.95 -1.44 -13.04
C GLN A 39 2.12 -1.33 -11.77
N LYS A 40 2.63 -1.90 -10.67
CA LYS A 40 1.92 -1.97 -9.39
C LYS A 40 1.57 -0.58 -8.84
N TYR A 41 2.52 0.35 -8.84
CA TYR A 41 2.33 1.70 -8.30
C TYR A 41 2.33 2.73 -9.41
N THR A 42 1.18 3.33 -9.70
CA THR A 42 1.08 4.34 -10.77
C THR A 42 1.20 5.77 -10.24
N TYR A 43 0.71 6.02 -9.03
CA TYR A 43 0.69 7.33 -8.37
C TYR A 43 0.48 7.12 -6.86
N GLY A 44 1.08 7.96 -6.03
CA GLY A 44 1.10 7.78 -4.57
C GLY A 44 -0.25 7.83 -3.89
N THR A 45 -1.24 8.53 -4.47
CA THR A 45 -2.61 8.53 -3.93
C THR A 45 -3.32 7.20 -4.14
N ARG A 46 -2.84 6.33 -5.04
CA ARG A 46 -3.38 4.99 -5.26
C ARG A 46 -2.73 3.92 -4.39
N GLY A 47 -1.65 4.27 -3.68
CA GLY A 47 -0.90 3.33 -2.87
C GLY A 47 0.60 3.58 -2.97
N THR A 48 1.29 3.25 -1.89
CA THR A 48 2.75 3.22 -1.79
C THR A 48 3.16 1.91 -1.12
N PRO A 49 4.44 1.49 -1.23
CA PRO A 49 4.94 0.33 -0.48
C PRO A 49 4.67 0.44 1.03
N THR A 50 4.70 1.66 1.58
CA THR A 50 4.37 1.91 2.99
C THR A 50 2.89 1.65 3.29
N MET A 51 1.98 2.06 2.41
CA MET A 51 0.55 1.78 2.56
C MET A 51 0.26 0.29 2.46
N ASP A 52 0.88 -0.41 1.50
CA ASP A 52 0.73 -1.86 1.34
C ASP A 52 1.18 -2.62 2.60
N ALA A 53 2.31 -2.22 3.20
CA ALA A 53 2.78 -2.85 4.43
C ALA A 53 1.76 -2.70 5.58
N LEU A 54 1.12 -1.53 5.69
CA LEU A 54 0.07 -1.29 6.67
C LEU A 54 -1.19 -2.11 6.38
N THR A 55 -1.71 -2.09 5.14
CA THR A 55 -2.95 -2.81 4.80
C THR A 55 -2.77 -4.32 4.92
N LEU A 56 -1.64 -4.87 4.48
CA LEU A 56 -1.32 -6.29 4.65
C LEU A 56 -1.20 -6.70 6.13
N ALA A 57 -0.66 -5.81 6.99
CA ALA A 57 -0.62 -6.08 8.42
C ALA A 57 -2.03 -6.15 9.01
N VAL A 58 -2.92 -5.22 8.63
CA VAL A 58 -4.33 -5.20 9.06
C VAL A 58 -5.08 -6.42 8.53
N ASP A 59 -4.89 -6.78 7.26
CA ASP A 59 -5.47 -7.98 6.66
C ASP A 59 -5.12 -9.23 7.45
N ALA A 60 -3.84 -9.38 7.84
CA ALA A 60 -3.38 -10.51 8.63
C ALA A 60 -3.92 -10.52 10.07
N LEU A 61 -4.25 -9.35 10.64
CA LEU A 61 -4.82 -9.24 11.99
C LEU A 61 -6.31 -9.57 12.01
N GLU A 62 -7.06 -9.08 11.03
CA GLU A 62 -8.52 -9.22 10.95
C GLU A 62 -8.97 -10.46 10.15
N GLY A 63 -8.04 -11.13 9.44
CA GLY A 63 -8.36 -12.22 8.52
C GLY A 63 -9.12 -11.73 7.27
N SER A 64 -8.91 -10.47 6.88
CA SER A 64 -9.58 -9.86 5.74
C SER A 64 -9.01 -10.34 4.40
N ALA A 65 -9.84 -10.32 3.36
CA ALA A 65 -9.41 -10.51 1.98
C ALA A 65 -8.70 -9.27 1.39
N GLY A 66 -8.85 -8.12 2.04
CA GLY A 66 -8.20 -6.87 1.66
C GLY A 66 -8.62 -5.69 2.53
N THR A 67 -7.73 -4.72 2.68
CA THR A 67 -7.94 -3.52 3.49
C THR A 67 -7.68 -2.26 2.67
N ILE A 68 -8.57 -1.27 2.81
CA ILE A 68 -8.41 0.06 2.21
C ILE A 68 -8.07 1.07 3.32
N ALA A 69 -6.90 1.69 3.22
CA ALA A 69 -6.51 2.78 4.11
C ALA A 69 -7.07 4.12 3.65
N VAL A 70 -7.66 4.88 4.58
CA VAL A 70 -8.32 6.16 4.33
C VAL A 70 -7.83 7.21 5.33
N PRO A 71 -7.97 8.52 5.05
CA PRO A 71 -7.31 9.56 5.85
C PRO A 71 -7.88 9.76 7.26
N SER A 72 -9.04 9.16 7.59
CA SER A 72 -9.65 9.26 8.92
C SER A 72 -10.62 8.11 9.21
N GLY A 73 -10.95 7.91 10.48
CA GLY A 73 -11.99 6.95 10.91
C GLY A 73 -13.38 7.31 10.39
N LEU A 74 -13.71 8.61 10.28
CA LEU A 74 -14.97 9.03 9.67
C LEU A 74 -15.05 8.62 8.20
N ALA A 75 -13.97 8.81 7.44
CA ALA A 75 -13.89 8.35 6.05
C ALA A 75 -13.99 6.82 5.96
N ALA A 76 -13.46 6.08 6.94
CA ALA A 76 -13.57 4.62 6.99
C ALA A 76 -15.03 4.13 7.14
N VAL A 77 -15.89 4.95 7.74
CA VAL A 77 -17.33 4.65 7.86
C VAL A 77 -18.12 5.14 6.64
N THR A 78 -17.84 6.35 6.14
CA THR A 78 -18.67 6.96 5.10
C THR A 78 -18.35 6.45 3.69
N VAL A 79 -17.10 6.14 3.37
CA VAL A 79 -16.70 5.68 2.02
C VAL A 79 -17.39 4.37 1.64
N PRO A 80 -17.42 3.31 2.48
CA PRO A 80 -18.12 2.07 2.14
C PRO A 80 -19.62 2.25 1.90
N LEU A 81 -20.24 3.28 2.50
CA LEU A 81 -21.66 3.59 2.31
C LEU A 81 -21.96 4.34 1.02
N LEU A 82 -20.94 4.96 0.41
CA LEU A 82 -21.03 5.74 -0.83
C LEU A 82 -20.43 5.00 -2.04
N ALA A 83 -19.81 3.85 -1.81
CA ALA A 83 -19.10 3.06 -2.82
C ALA A 83 -20.03 2.23 -3.70
#